data_AF-A0A177C5Z0-F1
#
_entry.id   AF-A0A177C5Z0-F1
#
_cell.length_a   1.000
_cell.length_b   1.000
_cell.length_c   1.000
_cell.angle_alpha   90.00
_cell.angle_beta   90.00
_cell.angle_gamma   90.00
#
_symmetry.space_group_name_H-M   'P 1'
#
loop_
_entity.id
_entity.type
_entity.pdbx_description
1 polymer ?
#
loop_
_entity_poly.entity_id
_entity_poly.type
_entity_poly.pdbx_seq_one_letter_code
_entity_poly.pdbx_strand_id
1 'polypeptide(L)'
;MVEAPNELLVSAAVVTSTLILGIPVAIGTIVLDNSYVPDIVLGSKSIDAGPSGSKTLSFGLQTSPDEAVLASAYISILASIVLAVSLIILRHTNLLGRTAGWGAIASAAANLLAQIGCIAAWGILLMTDEAKHAQSVDLSYNERLQRYDTRGRMFTREAWACSMQALFREREGAWAGKACVNIKSARMVTIVTTLFGGVLVGVAIWQVRGRGGWGWLRGGAARRERDKNIAMEDYRRS
;
A
#
# COMPACT_ATOMS: atom_id res chain seq x y z
N MET A 1 -15.43 28.20 25.28
CA MET A 1 -15.31 26.78 25.67
C MET A 1 -13.84 26.52 25.91
N VAL A 2 -13.44 26.28 27.16
CA VAL A 2 -12.07 25.88 27.49
C VAL A 2 -12.00 24.39 27.20
N GLU A 3 -11.34 24.00 26.11
CA GLU A 3 -11.00 22.59 25.87
C GLU A 3 -10.18 22.09 27.05
N ALA A 4 -10.60 20.99 27.67
CA ALA A 4 -9.82 20.37 28.72
C ALA A 4 -8.42 20.03 28.16
N PRO A 5 -7.32 20.31 28.88
CA PRO A 5 -5.96 20.12 28.37
C PRO A 5 -5.67 18.68 27.87
N ASN A 6 -6.45 17.71 28.34
CA ASN A 6 -6.37 16.31 27.92
C ASN A 6 -6.85 16.07 26.47
N GLU A 7 -7.80 16.86 25.97
CA GLU A 7 -8.34 16.69 24.62
C GLU A 7 -7.30 17.05 23.55
N LEU A 8 -6.57 18.15 23.75
CA LEU A 8 -5.55 18.58 22.80
C LEU A 8 -4.40 17.57 22.72
N LEU A 9 -3.99 17.01 23.86
CA LEU A 9 -2.99 15.95 23.93
C LEU A 9 -3.43 14.66 23.23
N VAL A 10 -4.66 14.21 23.46
CA VAL A 10 -5.20 13.03 22.77
C VAL A 10 -5.24 13.27 21.26
N SER A 11 -5.51 14.50 20.83
CA SER A 11 -5.55 14.85 19.41
C SER A 11 -4.20 14.79 18.74
N ALA A 12 -3.23 15.45 19.35
CA ALA A 12 -1.85 15.42 18.89
C ALA A 12 -1.34 13.97 18.85
N ALA A 13 -1.64 13.18 19.88
CA ALA A 13 -1.25 11.78 19.94
C ALA A 13 -1.87 10.94 18.82
N VAL A 14 -3.18 11.08 18.57
CA VAL A 14 -3.87 10.35 17.49
C VAL A 14 -3.32 10.75 16.13
N VAL A 15 -3.22 12.04 15.82
CA VAL A 15 -2.70 12.53 14.54
C VAL A 15 -1.26 12.09 14.32
N THR A 16 -0.41 12.26 15.33
CA THR A 16 1.00 11.85 15.26
C THR A 16 1.12 10.35 15.03
N SER A 17 0.31 9.54 15.73
CA SER A 17 0.27 8.09 15.54
C SER A 17 -0.17 7.73 14.12
N THR A 18 -1.17 8.42 13.55
CA THR A 18 -1.62 8.14 12.18
C THR A 18 -0.52 8.41 11.13
N LEU A 19 0.26 9.47 11.33
CA LEU A 19 1.37 9.82 10.43
C LEU A 19 2.54 8.85 10.58
N ILE A 20 2.90 8.47 11.82
CA ILE A 20 4.00 7.54 12.10
C ILE A 20 3.69 6.12 11.60
N LEU A 21 2.45 5.67 11.72
CA LEU A 21 2.06 4.33 11.28
C LEU A 21 1.93 4.21 9.76
N GLY A 22 1.60 5.31 9.08
CA GLY A 22 1.43 5.32 7.62
C GLY A 22 2.70 5.66 6.84
N ILE A 23 3.33 6.80 7.15
CA ILE A 23 4.35 7.41 6.28
C ILE A 23 5.71 6.71 6.38
N PRO A 24 6.36 6.59 7.56
CA PRO A 24 7.64 5.90 7.71
C PRO A 24 7.64 4.47 7.14
N VAL A 25 6.55 3.73 7.36
CA VAL A 25 6.44 2.34 6.91
C VAL A 25 6.35 2.27 5.39
N ALA A 26 5.54 3.14 4.77
CA ALA A 26 5.46 3.26 3.32
C ALA A 26 6.79 3.70 2.68
N ILE A 27 7.51 4.64 3.30
CA ILE A 27 8.85 5.05 2.85
C ILE A 27 9.82 3.88 2.95
N GLY A 28 9.79 3.12 4.04
CA GLY A 28 10.58 1.90 4.20
C GLY A 28 10.33 0.92 3.05
N THR A 29 9.07 0.69 2.68
CA THR A 29 8.70 -0.14 1.54
C THR A 29 9.31 0.39 0.23
N ILE A 30 9.20 1.70 -0.05
CA ILE A 30 9.75 2.32 -1.26
C ILE A 30 11.29 2.15 -1.32
N VAL A 31 11.97 2.34 -0.19
CA VAL A 31 13.43 2.20 -0.12
C VAL A 31 13.86 0.74 -0.35
N LEU A 32 13.13 -0.22 0.21
CA LEU A 32 13.41 -1.64 0.05
C LEU A 32 13.13 -2.13 -1.39
N ASP A 33 12.06 -1.63 -2.01
CA ASP A 33 11.66 -1.98 -3.39
C ASP A 33 12.59 -1.37 -4.46
N ASN A 34 13.18 -0.20 -4.18
CA ASN A 34 14.19 0.45 -5.03
C ASN A 34 15.58 -0.21 -4.99
N SER A 35 15.64 -1.50 -4.69
CA SER A 35 16.90 -2.24 -4.72
C SER A 35 17.41 -2.40 -6.15
N TYR A 36 18.72 -2.20 -6.31
CA TYR A 36 19.38 -2.35 -7.60
C TYR A 36 19.24 -3.78 -8.12
N VAL A 37 18.59 -3.91 -9.28
CA VAL A 37 18.54 -5.12 -10.09
C VAL A 37 18.93 -4.68 -11.50
N PRO A 38 19.95 -5.30 -12.12
CA PRO A 38 20.36 -4.92 -13.47
C PRO A 38 19.23 -5.20 -14.47
N ASP A 39 19.07 -4.31 -15.45
CA ASP A 39 18.13 -4.50 -16.56
C ASP A 39 18.62 -5.65 -17.44
N ILE A 40 17.88 -6.76 -17.37
CA ILE A 40 18.24 -7.99 -18.09
C ILE A 40 17.14 -8.29 -19.11
N VAL A 41 17.58 -8.47 -20.34
CA VAL A 41 16.74 -8.94 -21.43
C VAL A 41 16.79 -10.46 -21.44
N LEU A 42 15.74 -11.10 -20.93
CA LEU A 42 15.63 -12.56 -20.84
C LEU A 42 15.35 -13.20 -22.21
N GLY A 43 14.80 -12.42 -23.14
CA GLY A 43 14.58 -12.86 -24.51
C GLY A 43 14.18 -11.70 -25.42
N SER A 44 14.25 -11.95 -26.71
CA SER A 44 13.74 -11.01 -27.71
C SER A 44 12.99 -11.76 -28.80
N LYS A 45 11.80 -11.28 -29.17
CA LYS A 45 11.03 -11.82 -30.29
C LYS A 45 10.90 -10.75 -31.35
N SER A 46 11.39 -11.05 -32.55
CA SER A 46 11.12 -10.21 -33.71
C SER A 46 9.74 -10.54 -34.24
N ILE A 47 8.85 -9.55 -34.28
CA ILE A 47 7.54 -9.66 -34.90
C ILE A 47 7.60 -8.85 -36.18
N ASP A 48 7.20 -9.47 -37.29
CA ASP A 48 7.02 -8.74 -38.54
C ASP A 48 5.83 -7.79 -38.38
N ALA A 49 6.10 -6.47 -38.35
CA ALA A 49 5.08 -5.44 -38.20
C ALA A 49 4.56 -4.96 -39.58
N GLY A 50 4.70 -5.79 -40.61
CA GLY A 50 4.22 -5.52 -41.97
C GLY A 50 5.11 -4.50 -42.70
N PRO A 51 4.56 -3.55 -43.48
CA PRO A 51 5.35 -2.66 -44.33
C PRO A 51 6.29 -1.71 -43.57
N SER A 52 6.15 -1.63 -42.24
CA SER A 52 7.06 -0.89 -41.35
C SER A 52 8.31 -1.69 -40.93
N GLY A 53 8.45 -2.93 -41.39
CA GLY A 53 9.56 -3.83 -41.09
C GLY A 53 9.37 -4.61 -39.78
N SER A 54 10.34 -5.46 -39.46
CA SER A 54 10.31 -6.26 -38.25
C SER A 54 10.64 -5.43 -37.01
N LYS A 55 9.83 -5.55 -35.95
CA LYS A 55 10.09 -4.94 -34.64
C LYS A 55 10.49 -6.00 -33.64
N THR A 56 11.62 -5.79 -32.97
CA THR A 56 12.10 -6.68 -31.92
C THR A 56 11.54 -6.24 -30.57
N LEU A 57 10.70 -7.09 -29.97
CA LEU A 57 10.24 -6.92 -28.60
C LEU A 57 11.20 -7.65 -27.66
N SER A 58 11.83 -6.91 -26.74
CA SER A 58 12.63 -7.46 -25.66
C SER A 58 11.73 -7.75 -24.46
N PHE A 59 11.79 -8.97 -23.94
CA PHE A 59 11.13 -9.36 -22.70
C PHE A 59 12.12 -9.20 -21.54
N GLY A 60 11.80 -8.27 -20.65
CA GLY A 60 12.54 -8.05 -19.41
C GLY A 60 11.97 -8.88 -18.25
N LEU A 61 12.44 -8.55 -17.06
CA LEU A 61 11.87 -9.03 -15.81
C LEU A 61 10.44 -8.50 -15.63
N GLN A 62 9.58 -9.32 -15.03
CA GLN A 62 8.21 -8.91 -14.71
C GLN A 62 8.23 -7.97 -13.50
N THR A 63 7.74 -6.73 -13.68
CA THR A 63 7.73 -5.65 -12.68
C THR A 63 6.39 -5.50 -11.95
N SER A 64 5.35 -6.22 -12.38
CA SER A 64 3.99 -6.08 -11.83
C SER A 64 3.87 -6.23 -10.30
N PRO A 65 4.64 -7.10 -9.60
CA PRO A 65 4.55 -7.19 -8.15
C PRO A 65 5.10 -5.93 -7.46
N ASP A 66 6.20 -5.41 -7.97
CA ASP A 66 6.92 -4.26 -7.41
C ASP A 66 6.11 -2.97 -7.65
N GLU A 67 5.52 -2.82 -8.84
CA GLU A 67 4.62 -1.70 -9.16
C GLU A 67 3.39 -1.67 -8.24
N ALA A 68 2.83 -2.83 -7.89
CA ALA A 68 1.71 -2.91 -6.95
C ALA A 68 2.11 -2.50 -5.53
N VAL A 69 3.29 -2.95 -5.07
CA VAL A 69 3.84 -2.57 -3.76
C VAL A 69 4.10 -1.07 -3.71
N LEU A 70 4.71 -0.50 -4.75
CA LEU A 70 4.99 0.92 -4.88
C LEU A 70 3.72 1.77 -4.90
N ALA A 71 2.72 1.37 -5.71
CA ALA A 71 1.42 2.04 -5.76
C ALA A 71 0.72 2.02 -4.40
N SER A 72 0.77 0.88 -3.68
CA SER A 72 0.19 0.76 -2.35
C SER A 72 0.86 1.70 -1.33
N ALA A 73 2.19 1.88 -1.43
CA ALA A 73 2.94 2.79 -0.57
C ALA A 73 2.53 4.24 -0.79
N TYR A 74 2.41 4.68 -2.06
CA TYR A 74 1.93 6.03 -2.37
C TYR A 74 0.50 6.28 -1.89
N ILE A 75 -0.40 5.33 -2.10
CA ILE A 75 -1.78 5.41 -1.59
C ILE A 75 -1.76 5.53 -0.06
N SER A 76 -0.89 4.79 0.62
CA SER A 76 -0.78 4.84 2.08
C SER A 76 -0.33 6.20 2.59
N ILE A 77 0.66 6.82 1.95
CA ILE A 77 1.14 8.16 2.30
C ILE A 77 0.01 9.18 2.12
N LEU A 78 -0.65 9.19 0.95
CA LEU A 78 -1.72 10.13 0.65
C LEU A 78 -2.92 9.94 1.60
N ALA A 79 -3.33 8.69 1.82
CA ALA A 79 -4.43 8.39 2.72
C ALA A 79 -4.14 8.79 4.18
N SER A 80 -2.89 8.65 4.63
CA SER A 80 -2.48 9.05 5.98
C SER A 80 -2.52 10.57 6.16
N ILE A 81 -2.11 11.35 5.14
CA ILE A 81 -2.21 12.81 5.14
C ILE A 81 -3.67 13.25 5.18
N VAL A 82 -4.52 12.70 4.30
CA VAL A 82 -5.94 13.07 4.25
C VAL A 82 -6.66 12.66 5.53
N LEU A 83 -6.34 11.50 6.11
CA LEU A 83 -6.86 11.06 7.40
C LEU A 83 -6.45 12.03 8.51
N ALA A 84 -5.16 12.38 8.62
CA ALA A 84 -4.67 13.33 9.62
C ALA A 84 -5.40 14.68 9.54
N VAL A 85 -5.52 15.25 8.34
CA VAL A 85 -6.26 16.50 8.10
C VAL A 85 -7.74 16.35 8.47
N SER A 86 -8.37 15.24 8.09
CA SER A 86 -9.77 14.95 8.42
C SER A 86 -10.01 14.88 9.93
N LEU A 87 -9.08 14.26 10.68
CA LEU A 87 -9.14 14.17 12.14
C LEU A 87 -8.96 15.54 12.81
N ILE A 88 -8.06 16.38 12.30
CA ILE A 88 -7.88 17.77 12.76
C ILE A 88 -9.18 18.57 12.54
N ILE A 89 -9.75 18.53 11.33
CA ILE A 89 -11.00 19.23 11.00
C ILE A 89 -12.15 18.71 11.85
N LEU A 90 -12.25 17.40 12.02
CA LEU A 90 -13.25 16.77 12.88
C LEU A 90 -13.18 17.38 14.27
N ARG A 91 -12.00 17.48 14.88
CA ARG A 91 -11.90 17.93 16.27
C ARG A 91 -12.13 19.42 16.43
N HIS A 92 -11.55 20.25 15.57
CA HIS A 92 -11.55 21.70 15.75
C HIS A 92 -12.72 22.43 15.10
N THR A 93 -13.49 21.78 14.22
CA THR A 93 -14.60 22.43 13.52
C THR A 93 -15.91 21.66 13.67
N ASN A 94 -16.98 22.40 14.00
CA ASN A 94 -18.34 21.86 14.06
C ASN A 94 -19.06 21.94 12.69
N LEU A 95 -18.65 22.88 11.82
CA LEU A 95 -19.29 23.15 10.52
C LEU A 95 -19.02 22.06 9.48
N LEU A 96 -17.78 21.55 9.41
CA LEU A 96 -17.38 20.54 8.44
C LEU A 96 -17.31 19.13 9.04
N GLY A 97 -17.89 18.92 10.21
CA GLY A 97 -17.79 17.65 10.92
C GLY A 97 -18.19 16.45 10.05
N ARG A 98 -19.30 16.55 9.32
CA ARG A 98 -19.80 15.43 8.50
C ARG A 98 -18.88 15.07 7.33
N THR A 99 -18.42 16.07 6.58
CA THR A 99 -17.54 15.84 5.41
C THR A 99 -16.18 15.33 5.87
N ALA A 100 -15.65 15.88 6.97
CA ALA A 100 -14.42 15.40 7.58
C ALA A 100 -14.57 13.97 8.15
N GLY A 101 -15.74 13.61 8.67
CA GLY A 101 -16.05 12.25 9.11
C GLY A 101 -16.00 11.24 7.97
N TRP A 102 -16.60 11.58 6.83
CA TRP A 102 -16.49 10.77 5.61
C TRP A 102 -15.07 10.74 5.07
N GLY A 103 -14.34 11.86 5.09
CA GLY A 103 -12.93 11.93 4.71
C GLY A 103 -12.08 10.96 5.53
N ALA A 104 -12.20 10.99 6.86
CA ALA A 104 -11.46 10.11 7.75
C ALA A 104 -11.74 8.62 7.47
N ILE A 105 -13.02 8.23 7.36
CA ILE A 105 -13.38 6.83 7.08
C ILE A 105 -12.94 6.42 5.67
N ALA A 106 -13.20 7.23 4.65
CA ALA A 106 -12.90 6.91 3.27
C ALA A 106 -11.39 6.78 3.04
N SER A 107 -10.58 7.69 3.60
CA SER A 107 -9.12 7.61 3.50
C SER A 107 -8.55 6.40 4.22
N ALA A 108 -9.00 6.12 5.46
CA ALA A 108 -8.55 4.95 6.20
C ALA A 108 -8.94 3.64 5.49
N ALA A 109 -10.18 3.56 4.98
CA ALA A 109 -10.67 2.40 4.25
C ALA A 109 -9.95 2.22 2.90
N ALA A 110 -9.69 3.31 2.16
CA ALA A 110 -8.94 3.27 0.91
C ALA A 110 -7.51 2.76 1.13
N ASN A 111 -6.83 3.21 2.20
CA ASN A 111 -5.53 2.68 2.59
C ASN A 111 -5.60 1.16 2.85
N LEU A 112 -6.51 0.73 3.72
CA LEU A 112 -6.66 -0.69 4.05
C LEU A 112 -6.97 -1.55 2.83
N LEU A 113 -7.90 -1.12 1.97
CA LEU A 113 -8.27 -1.85 0.75
C LEU A 113 -7.12 -1.92 -0.25
N ALA A 114 -6.33 -0.85 -0.40
CA ALA A 114 -5.14 -0.88 -1.25
C ALA A 114 -4.10 -1.89 -0.75
N GLN A 115 -3.89 -1.96 0.57
CA GLN A 115 -2.94 -2.90 1.18
C GLN A 115 -3.45 -4.35 1.07
N ILE A 116 -4.74 -4.61 1.31
CA ILE A 116 -5.38 -5.92 1.08
C ILE A 116 -5.25 -6.33 -0.39
N GLY A 117 -5.50 -5.40 -1.32
CA GLY A 117 -5.35 -5.63 -2.75
C GLY A 117 -3.90 -6.01 -3.12
N CYS A 118 -2.92 -5.35 -2.53
CA CYS A 118 -1.51 -5.67 -2.71
C CYS A 118 -1.16 -7.08 -2.19
N ILE A 119 -1.64 -7.44 -1.00
CA ILE A 119 -1.45 -8.80 -0.44
C ILE A 119 -2.13 -9.85 -1.33
N ALA A 120 -3.34 -9.59 -1.80
CA ALA A 120 -4.08 -10.50 -2.67
C ALA A 120 -3.36 -10.70 -4.01
N ALA A 121 -2.92 -9.61 -4.66
CA ALA A 121 -2.14 -9.66 -5.88
C ALA A 121 -0.85 -10.49 -5.68
N TRP A 122 -0.13 -10.25 -4.58
CA TRP A 122 1.04 -11.03 -4.22
C TRP A 122 0.73 -12.51 -4.00
N GLY A 123 -0.34 -12.83 -3.26
CA GLY A 123 -0.76 -14.21 -3.01
C GLY A 123 -1.10 -14.96 -4.29
N ILE A 124 -1.75 -14.30 -5.26
CA ILE A 124 -2.02 -14.86 -6.59
C ILE A 124 -0.70 -15.12 -7.32
N LEU A 125 0.22 -14.17 -7.34
CA LEU A 125 1.52 -14.30 -8.00
C LEU A 125 2.37 -15.43 -7.41
N LEU A 126 2.33 -15.64 -6.09
CA LEU A 126 3.01 -16.77 -5.44
C LEU A 126 2.50 -18.14 -5.90
N MET A 127 1.23 -18.24 -6.29
CA MET A 127 0.67 -19.48 -6.83
C MET A 127 1.04 -19.71 -8.29
N THR A 128 1.48 -18.67 -9.01
CA THR A 128 1.94 -18.81 -10.40
C THR A 128 3.39 -19.30 -10.44
N ASP A 129 3.72 -20.13 -11.45
CA ASP A 129 5.07 -20.69 -11.62
C ASP A 129 6.16 -19.61 -11.83
N GLU A 130 5.77 -18.40 -12.27
CA GLU A 130 6.65 -17.25 -12.52
C GLU A 130 7.31 -16.68 -11.25
N ALA A 131 6.78 -17.02 -10.06
CA ALA A 131 7.34 -16.63 -8.77
C ALA A 131 8.27 -17.68 -8.14
N LYS A 132 8.38 -18.88 -8.73
CA LYS A 132 9.21 -19.95 -8.16
C LYS A 132 10.69 -19.67 -8.40
N HIS A 133 11.52 -20.05 -7.42
CA HIS A 133 12.97 -19.97 -7.56
C HIS A 133 13.41 -20.83 -8.76
N ALA A 134 14.18 -20.24 -9.68
CA ALA A 134 14.78 -20.98 -10.77
C ALA A 134 15.62 -22.13 -10.22
N GLN A 135 15.39 -23.33 -10.73
CA GLN A 135 16.30 -24.44 -10.52
C GLN A 135 17.43 -24.38 -11.55
N SER A 136 18.54 -25.07 -11.32
CA SER A 136 19.68 -25.13 -12.26
C SER A 136 19.29 -25.64 -13.66
N VAL A 137 18.16 -26.34 -13.77
CA VAL A 137 17.60 -26.82 -15.04
C VAL A 137 16.92 -25.70 -15.84
N ASP A 138 16.42 -24.66 -15.18
CA ASP A 138 15.64 -23.60 -15.82
C ASP A 138 16.50 -22.41 -16.26
N LEU A 139 17.71 -22.30 -15.72
CA LEU A 139 18.58 -21.14 -15.88
C LEU A 139 20.02 -21.57 -16.10
N SER A 140 20.57 -21.26 -17.27
CA SER A 140 21.97 -21.49 -17.59
C SER A 140 22.65 -20.20 -18.02
N TYR A 141 23.95 -20.10 -17.77
CA TYR A 141 24.76 -18.98 -18.25
C TYR A 141 25.53 -19.41 -19.49
N ASN A 142 25.33 -18.71 -20.61
CA ASN A 142 26.06 -18.96 -21.84
C ASN A 142 27.31 -18.06 -21.87
N GLU A 143 28.48 -18.66 -21.58
CA GLU A 143 29.74 -17.92 -21.54
C GLU A 143 30.12 -17.25 -22.86
N ARG A 144 29.73 -17.83 -24.00
CA ARG A 144 30.07 -17.28 -25.32
C ARG A 144 29.30 -16.02 -25.65
N LEU A 145 28.02 -15.98 -25.27
CA LEU A 145 27.14 -14.84 -25.54
C LEU A 145 27.12 -13.82 -24.40
N GLN A 146 27.74 -14.17 -23.27
CA GLN A 146 27.66 -13.43 -22.02
C GLN A 146 26.22 -13.11 -21.59
N ARG A 147 25.32 -14.09 -21.78
CA ARG A 147 23.89 -13.94 -21.51
C ARG A 147 23.34 -15.14 -20.75
N TYR A 148 22.32 -14.87 -19.94
CA TYR A 148 21.53 -15.91 -19.29
C TYR A 148 20.48 -16.44 -20.26
N ASP A 149 20.35 -17.76 -20.31
CA ASP A 149 19.28 -18.44 -21.03
C ASP A 149 18.25 -18.94 -20.02
N THR A 150 17.02 -18.45 -20.15
CA THR A 150 15.89 -18.80 -19.29
C THR A 150 14.97 -19.87 -19.90
N ARG A 151 15.34 -20.44 -21.06
CA ARG A 151 14.51 -21.42 -21.80
C ARG A 151 13.07 -20.94 -22.03
N GLY A 152 12.88 -19.64 -22.19
CA GLY A 152 11.57 -19.02 -22.40
C GLY A 152 10.74 -18.81 -21.13
N ARG A 153 11.27 -19.06 -19.93
CA ARG A 153 10.61 -18.67 -18.68
C ARG A 153 10.79 -17.18 -18.40
N MET A 154 9.73 -16.59 -17.87
CA MET A 154 9.75 -15.24 -17.32
C MET A 154 9.98 -15.30 -15.81
N PHE A 155 10.72 -14.34 -15.30
CA PHE A 155 11.02 -14.21 -13.88
C PHE A 155 10.60 -12.84 -13.38
N THR A 156 10.05 -12.81 -12.17
CA THR A 156 9.89 -11.56 -11.42
C THR A 156 11.25 -11.03 -10.96
N ARG A 157 11.37 -9.73 -10.65
CA ARG A 157 12.62 -9.14 -10.11
C ARG A 157 13.11 -9.86 -8.84
N GLU A 158 12.20 -10.24 -7.95
CA GLU A 158 12.56 -11.03 -6.75
C GLU A 158 13.08 -12.42 -7.11
N ALA A 159 12.31 -13.19 -7.90
CA ALA A 159 12.69 -14.55 -8.27
C ALA A 159 14.05 -14.55 -8.96
N TRP A 160 14.29 -13.57 -9.84
CA TRP A 160 15.56 -13.37 -10.50
C TRP A 160 16.71 -13.10 -9.53
N ALA A 161 16.56 -12.11 -8.64
CA ALA A 161 17.60 -11.76 -7.67
C ALA A 161 17.93 -12.96 -6.76
N CYS A 162 16.91 -13.67 -6.27
CA CYS A 162 17.10 -14.83 -5.42
C CYS A 162 17.74 -16.01 -6.18
N SER A 163 17.38 -16.22 -7.45
CA SER A 163 18.02 -17.23 -8.30
C SER A 163 19.47 -16.90 -8.64
N MET A 164 19.80 -15.63 -8.90
CA MET A 164 21.18 -15.19 -9.12
C MET A 164 22.05 -15.38 -7.88
N GLN A 165 21.50 -15.08 -6.70
CA GLN A 165 22.18 -15.35 -5.44
C GLN A 165 22.41 -16.85 -5.21
N ALA A 166 21.45 -17.71 -5.56
CA ALA A 166 21.52 -19.14 -5.32
C ALA A 166 22.42 -19.89 -6.33
N LEU A 167 22.29 -19.58 -7.62
CA LEU A 167 22.93 -20.33 -8.71
C LEU A 167 24.25 -19.70 -9.19
N PHE A 168 24.37 -18.37 -9.10
CA PHE A 168 25.50 -17.61 -9.66
C PHE A 168 26.17 -16.74 -8.60
N ARG A 169 26.29 -17.26 -7.37
CA ARG A 169 26.79 -16.52 -6.21
C ARG A 169 28.17 -15.90 -6.43
N GLU A 170 29.07 -16.60 -7.10
CA GLU A 170 30.44 -16.13 -7.35
C GLU A 170 30.49 -14.90 -8.29
N ARG A 171 29.50 -14.77 -9.17
CA ARG A 171 29.46 -13.71 -10.18
C ARG A 171 28.53 -12.56 -9.78
N GLU A 172 27.30 -12.90 -9.40
CA GLU A 172 26.22 -11.93 -9.17
C GLU A 172 25.87 -11.76 -7.69
N GLY A 173 26.47 -12.54 -6.79
CA GLY A 173 26.04 -12.64 -5.40
C GLY A 173 26.05 -11.33 -4.61
N ALA A 174 26.92 -10.38 -4.96
CA ALA A 174 27.06 -9.11 -4.25
C ALA A 174 25.79 -8.24 -4.32
N TRP A 175 25.23 -8.03 -5.53
CA TRP A 175 23.98 -7.29 -5.68
C TRP A 175 22.77 -8.20 -5.48
N ALA A 176 22.83 -9.43 -5.98
CA ALA A 176 21.70 -10.35 -6.00
C ALA A 176 21.23 -10.71 -4.59
N GLY A 177 22.19 -10.91 -3.67
CA GLY A 177 21.86 -11.20 -2.27
C GLY A 177 21.18 -10.05 -1.56
N LYS A 178 21.66 -8.82 -1.77
CA LYS A 178 21.05 -7.63 -1.18
C LYS A 178 19.66 -7.39 -1.77
N ALA A 179 19.51 -7.49 -3.09
CA ALA A 179 18.25 -7.30 -3.77
C ALA A 179 17.20 -8.35 -3.37
N CYS A 180 17.56 -9.63 -3.31
CA CYS A 180 16.67 -10.71 -2.88
C CYS A 180 16.14 -10.46 -1.47
N VAL A 181 17.01 -10.14 -0.51
CA VAL A 181 16.60 -9.86 0.87
C VAL A 181 15.73 -8.62 0.95
N ASN A 182 16.12 -7.53 0.32
CA ASN A 182 15.38 -6.26 0.39
C ASN A 182 13.98 -6.37 -0.23
N ILE A 183 13.85 -6.95 -1.43
CA ILE A 183 12.55 -7.09 -2.11
C ILE A 183 11.64 -8.03 -1.30
N LYS A 184 12.18 -9.13 -0.77
CA LYS A 184 11.46 -10.02 0.14
C LYS A 184 11.01 -9.31 1.41
N SER A 185 11.87 -8.47 1.99
CA SER A 185 11.53 -7.64 3.15
C SER A 185 10.46 -6.60 2.82
N ALA A 186 10.48 -5.97 1.65
CA ALA A 186 9.47 -5.01 1.21
C ALA A 186 8.06 -5.63 1.26
N ARG A 187 7.92 -6.89 0.83
CA ARG A 187 6.65 -7.64 0.89
C ARG A 187 6.20 -7.94 2.31
N MET A 188 7.13 -8.30 3.20
CA MET A 188 6.80 -8.52 4.62
C MET A 188 6.32 -7.23 5.28
N VAL A 189 6.86 -6.07 4.87
CA VAL A 189 6.38 -4.77 5.32
C VAL A 189 4.93 -4.52 4.87
N THR A 190 4.49 -5.01 3.71
CA THR A 190 3.09 -4.92 3.25
C THR A 190 2.09 -5.60 4.20
N ILE A 191 2.51 -6.67 4.88
CA ILE A 191 1.68 -7.31 5.92
C ILE A 191 1.52 -6.37 7.11
N VAL A 192 2.61 -5.74 7.54
CA VAL A 192 2.63 -4.79 8.64
C VAL A 192 1.81 -3.53 8.32
N THR A 193 1.94 -2.96 7.11
CA THR A 193 1.13 -1.82 6.65
C THR A 193 -0.36 -2.16 6.61
N THR A 194 -0.73 -3.39 6.26
CA THR A 194 -2.13 -3.84 6.28
C THR A 194 -2.69 -3.84 7.70
N LEU A 195 -1.93 -4.36 8.67
CA LEU A 195 -2.32 -4.33 10.08
C LEU A 195 -2.50 -2.89 10.57
N PHE A 196 -1.56 -1.99 10.23
CA PHE A 196 -1.69 -0.57 10.54
C PHE A 196 -2.87 0.09 9.83
N GLY A 197 -3.16 -0.27 8.58
CA GLY A 197 -4.38 0.15 7.89
C GLY A 197 -5.64 -0.21 8.68
N GLY A 198 -5.69 -1.43 9.25
CA GLY A 198 -6.77 -1.86 10.13
C GLY A 198 -6.89 -1.01 11.40
N VAL A 199 -5.76 -0.69 12.04
CA VAL A 199 -5.71 0.21 13.20
C VAL A 199 -6.23 1.61 12.83
N LEU A 200 -5.81 2.17 11.71
CA LEU A 200 -6.25 3.49 11.23
C LEU A 200 -7.76 3.54 10.98
N VAL A 201 -8.33 2.48 10.40
CA VAL A 201 -9.79 2.32 10.24
C VAL A 201 -10.48 2.28 11.60
N GLY A 202 -9.95 1.52 12.56
CA GLY A 202 -10.45 1.46 13.92
C GLY A 202 -10.47 2.83 14.60
N VAL A 203 -9.39 3.59 14.48
CA VAL A 203 -9.27 4.97 14.98
C VAL A 203 -10.30 5.88 14.31
N ALA A 204 -10.43 5.85 12.99
CA ALA A 204 -11.41 6.66 12.26
C ALA A 204 -12.85 6.36 12.70
N ILE A 205 -13.21 5.08 12.83
CA ILE A 205 -14.53 4.65 13.30
C ILE A 205 -14.76 5.08 14.75
N TRP A 206 -13.75 4.96 15.61
CA TRP A 206 -13.85 5.36 17.02
C TRP A 206 -14.14 6.86 17.15
N GLN A 207 -13.44 7.70 16.39
CA GLN A 207 -13.66 9.16 16.36
C GLN A 207 -15.07 9.51 15.88
N VAL A 208 -15.56 8.84 14.84
CA VAL A 208 -16.94 9.02 14.34
C VAL A 208 -17.98 8.53 15.35
N ARG A 209 -17.73 7.42 16.07
CA ARG A 209 -18.62 6.92 17.11
C ARG A 209 -18.79 7.91 18.25
N GLY A 210 -17.72 8.59 18.68
CA GLY A 210 -17.79 9.66 19.69
C GLY A 210 -18.72 10.82 19.31
N ARG A 211 -18.97 11.01 18.01
CA ARG A 211 -19.87 12.06 17.46
C ARG A 211 -21.31 11.60 17.21
N GLY A 212 -21.67 10.39 17.63
CA GLY A 212 -23.01 9.81 17.38
C GLY A 212 -23.04 8.78 16.24
N GLY A 213 -21.86 8.35 15.75
CA GLY A 213 -21.71 7.21 14.84
C GLY A 213 -22.30 7.43 13.44
N TRP A 214 -22.78 6.34 12.83
CA TRP A 214 -23.31 6.34 11.46
C TRP A 214 -24.53 7.25 11.28
N GLY A 215 -25.35 7.42 12.33
CA GLY A 215 -26.51 8.31 12.29
C GLY A 215 -26.09 9.77 12.14
N TRP A 216 -24.99 10.18 12.78
CA TRP A 216 -24.43 11.51 12.63
C TRP A 216 -23.86 11.74 11.22
N LEU A 217 -23.11 10.78 10.67
CA LEU A 217 -22.58 10.85 9.30
C LEU A 217 -23.66 10.99 8.23
N ARG A 218 -24.86 10.42 8.47
CA ARG A 218 -26.01 10.51 7.56
C ARG A 218 -26.90 11.74 7.80
N GLY A 219 -26.54 12.62 8.75
CA GLY A 219 -27.32 13.83 9.08
C GLY A 219 -28.47 13.62 10.07
N GLY A 220 -28.60 12.42 10.66
CA GLY A 220 -29.63 12.10 11.65
C GLY A 220 -29.41 12.71 13.04
N ALA A 221 -28.22 13.27 13.32
CA ALA A 221 -27.95 13.95 14.59
C ALA A 221 -28.75 15.26 14.72
N ALA A 222 -28.83 16.06 13.65
CA ALA A 222 -29.64 17.27 13.61
C ALA A 222 -31.14 16.99 13.77
N ARG A 223 -31.61 15.82 13.29
CA ARG A 223 -32.98 15.35 13.56
C ARG A 223 -33.18 15.03 15.04
N ARG A 224 -32.32 14.23 15.64
CA ARG A 224 -32.44 13.86 17.07
C ARG A 224 -32.38 15.05 18.02
N GLU A 225 -31.55 16.05 17.72
CA GLU A 225 -31.45 17.25 18.55
C GLU A 225 -32.66 18.17 18.36
N ARG A 226 -33.20 18.28 17.14
CA ARG A 226 -34.48 18.94 16.89
C ARG A 226 -35.63 18.24 17.62
N ASP A 227 -35.70 16.91 17.58
CA ASP A 227 -36.75 16.12 18.24
C ASP A 227 -36.68 16.28 19.77
N LYS A 228 -35.48 16.36 20.35
CA LYS A 228 -35.29 16.66 21.78
C LYS A 228 -35.75 18.07 22.15
N ASN A 229 -35.45 19.06 21.32
CA ASN A 229 -35.87 20.44 21.58
C ASN A 229 -37.39 20.58 21.50
N ILE A 230 -38.03 19.94 20.52
CA ILE A 230 -39.50 19.89 20.42
C ILE A 230 -40.11 19.23 21.66
N ALA A 231 -39.59 18.08 22.09
CA ALA A 231 -40.07 17.39 23.29
C ALA A 231 -39.90 18.22 24.58
N MET A 232 -38.82 19.00 24.69
CA MET A 232 -38.62 19.90 25.83
C MET A 232 -39.54 21.13 25.81
N GLU A 233 -39.86 21.67 24.63
CA GLU A 233 -40.85 22.75 24.50
C GLU A 233 -42.25 22.28 24.87
N ASP A 234 -42.64 21.06 24.46
CA ASP A 234 -43.94 20.48 24.80
C ASP A 234 -44.07 20.27 26.31
N TYR A 235 -43.04 19.74 26.98
CA TYR A 235 -43.02 19.58 28.44
C TYR A 235 -43.11 20.91 29.20
N ARG A 236 -42.59 22.01 28.63
CA ARG A 236 -42.67 23.34 29.27
C ARG A 236 -44.05 23.99 29.12
N ARG A 237 -44.90 23.50 28.20
CA ARG A 237 -46.26 24.02 27.97
C ARG A 237 -47.35 23.30 28.79
N SER A 238 -47.08 22.08 29.26
CA SER A 238 -47.96 21.31 30.15
C SER A 238 -47.75 21.68 31.61
#